data_AF-A0A239L950-F1
#
_entry.id   AF-A0A239L950-F1
#
_cell.length_a   1.000
_cell.length_b   1.000
_cell.length_c   1.000
_cell.angle_alpha   90.00
_cell.angle_beta   90.00
_cell.angle_gamma   90.00
#
_symmetry.space_group_name_H-M   'P 1'
#
loop_
_entity.id
_entity.type
_entity.pdbx_description
1 polymer ?
#
loop_
_entity_poly.entity_id
_entity_poly.type
_entity_poly.pdbx_seq_one_letter_code
_entity_poly.pdbx_strand_id
1 'polypeptide(L)'
;MNRIEKLAIVTFGVLSAVIVINHADSAMHASIPQDMPANAKFEQSGFNLNRNEATGNWIACRPELSENGDWCRVTDQKGTVVFQGNFLPVDSNRVVPSSELQIATVDPEKMWVKGPVEQGPVPVISLANGKVLVPAEDRTALNDRWLSDPEEYKRATGQAE
;
A
#
# COMPACT_ATOMS: atom_id res chain seq x y z
N MET A 1 -30.38 6.44 -46.70
CA MET A 1 -29.71 6.82 -45.44
C MET A 1 -29.10 8.20 -45.60
N ASN A 2 -29.70 9.20 -44.96
CA ASN A 2 -29.36 10.62 -45.15
C ASN A 2 -28.11 11.01 -44.33
N ARG A 3 -27.43 12.11 -44.70
CA ARG A 3 -26.20 12.58 -44.00
C ARG A 3 -26.41 12.75 -42.48
N ILE A 4 -27.62 13.08 -42.07
CA ILE A 4 -28.02 13.26 -40.65
C ILE A 4 -28.03 11.92 -39.89
N GLU A 5 -28.50 10.83 -40.51
CA GLU A 5 -28.50 9.50 -39.88
C GLU A 5 -27.09 8.95 -39.68
N LYS A 6 -26.19 9.19 -40.65
CA LYS A 6 -24.77 8.80 -40.52
C LYS A 6 -24.08 9.58 -39.40
N LEU A 7 -24.39 10.88 -39.26
CA LEU A 7 -23.81 11.72 -38.21
C LEU A 7 -24.29 11.28 -36.82
N ALA A 8 -25.58 10.95 -36.69
CA ALA A 8 -26.17 10.47 -35.43
C ALA A 8 -25.59 9.12 -34.98
N ILE A 9 -25.37 8.18 -35.90
CA ILE A 9 -24.76 6.88 -35.59
C ILE A 9 -23.31 7.05 -35.14
N VAL A 10 -22.54 7.94 -35.78
CA VAL A 10 -21.15 8.21 -35.38
C VAL A 10 -21.10 8.88 -34.02
N THR A 11 -21.94 9.89 -33.73
CA THR A 11 -21.95 10.53 -32.41
C THR A 11 -22.41 9.57 -31.31
N PHE A 12 -23.43 8.74 -31.54
CA PHE A 12 -23.81 7.71 -30.57
C PHE A 12 -22.69 6.68 -30.35
N GLY A 13 -22.03 6.22 -31.42
CA GLY A 13 -20.91 5.28 -31.31
C GLY A 13 -19.72 5.83 -30.53
N VAL A 14 -19.34 7.09 -30.78
CA VAL A 14 -18.26 7.78 -30.06
C VAL A 14 -18.64 8.04 -28.60
N LEU A 15 -19.87 8.47 -28.33
CA LEU A 15 -20.33 8.72 -26.96
C LEU A 15 -20.34 7.41 -26.13
N SER A 16 -20.76 6.30 -26.75
CA SER A 16 -20.75 4.97 -26.13
C SER A 16 -19.32 4.52 -25.80
N ALA A 17 -18.39 4.71 -26.73
CA ALA A 17 -16.98 4.36 -26.52
C ALA A 17 -16.35 5.20 -25.40
N VAL A 18 -16.62 6.51 -25.35
CA VAL A 18 -16.10 7.39 -24.28
C VAL A 18 -16.66 7.00 -22.91
N ILE A 19 -17.94 6.64 -22.82
CA ILE A 19 -18.55 6.16 -21.58
C ILE A 19 -17.91 4.85 -21.11
N VAL A 20 -17.70 3.88 -22.02
CA VAL A 20 -17.05 2.60 -21.70
C VAL A 20 -15.59 2.80 -21.25
N ILE A 21 -14.84 3.70 -21.91
CA ILE A 21 -13.44 4.01 -21.54
C ILE A 21 -13.37 4.69 -20.16
N ASN A 22 -14.24 5.67 -19.88
CA ASN A 22 -14.27 6.33 -18.57
C ASN A 22 -14.69 5.40 -17.42
N HIS A 23 -15.59 4.44 -17.68
CA HIS A 23 -15.95 3.43 -16.68
C HIS A 23 -14.84 2.39 -16.49
N ALA A 24 -14.06 2.08 -17.52
CA ALA A 24 -12.90 1.19 -17.40
C ALA A 24 -11.79 1.81 -16.55
N ASP A 25 -11.53 3.12 -16.70
CA ASP A 25 -10.48 3.82 -15.95
C ASP A 25 -10.81 3.94 -14.44
N SER A 26 -12.09 4.13 -14.12
CA SER A 26 -12.58 4.13 -12.74
C SER A 26 -12.59 2.73 -12.09
N ALA A 27 -12.67 1.66 -12.89
CA ALA A 27 -12.66 0.28 -12.40
C ALA A 27 -11.25 -0.24 -12.08
N MET A 28 -10.20 0.47 -12.48
CA MET A 28 -8.82 0.03 -12.25
C MET A 28 -8.22 0.48 -10.93
N HIS A 29 -8.85 1.42 -10.22
CA HIS A 29 -8.33 1.96 -8.97
C HIS A 29 -9.24 1.59 -7.79
N ALA A 30 -8.70 0.89 -6.80
CA ALA A 30 -9.39 0.70 -5.53
C ALA A 30 -9.74 2.08 -4.95
N SER A 31 -10.93 2.21 -4.38
CA SER A 31 -11.31 3.41 -3.62
C SER A 31 -10.77 3.32 -2.20
N ILE A 32 -10.31 4.46 -1.65
CA ILE A 32 -9.82 4.52 -0.26
C ILE A 32 -10.98 4.11 0.68
N PRO A 33 -10.78 3.12 1.57
CA PRO A 33 -11.79 2.74 2.56
C PRO A 33 -12.16 3.90 3.48
N GLN A 34 -13.42 3.98 3.91
CA GLN A 34 -13.94 5.11 4.68
C GLN A 34 -13.15 5.41 5.98
N ASP A 35 -12.62 4.37 6.63
CA ASP A 35 -11.88 4.50 7.89
C ASP A 35 -10.36 4.63 7.68
N MET A 36 -9.91 4.81 6.43
CA MET A 36 -8.50 5.05 6.11
C MET A 36 -8.20 6.55 6.03
N PRO A 37 -7.04 7.00 6.53
CA PRO A 37 -6.56 8.35 6.32
C PRO A 37 -6.49 8.75 4.84
N ALA A 38 -6.63 10.05 4.56
CA ALA A 38 -6.56 10.57 3.18
C ALA A 38 -5.18 10.38 2.51
N ASN A 39 -4.12 10.18 3.28
CA ASN A 39 -2.78 9.85 2.77
C ASN A 39 -2.57 8.33 2.59
N ALA A 40 -3.63 7.53 2.66
CA ALA A 40 -3.55 6.09 2.42
C ALA A 40 -3.09 5.81 0.99
N LYS A 41 -2.30 4.77 0.86
CA LYS A 41 -1.74 4.31 -0.40
C LYS A 41 -2.15 2.87 -0.65
N PHE A 42 -2.55 2.57 -1.87
CA PHE A 42 -2.88 1.21 -2.29
C PHE A 42 -1.67 0.54 -2.92
N GLU A 43 -1.24 -0.58 -2.36
CA GLU A 43 -0.21 -1.46 -2.93
C GLU A 43 -0.91 -2.65 -3.59
N GLN A 44 -1.05 -2.60 -4.91
CA GLN A 44 -1.79 -3.58 -5.70
C GLN A 44 -0.97 -4.85 -5.91
N SER A 45 -1.44 -5.97 -5.35
CA SER A 45 -0.84 -7.32 -5.52
C SER A 45 -1.43 -8.13 -6.67
N GLY A 46 -2.51 -7.67 -7.28
CA GLY A 46 -3.11 -8.38 -8.41
C GLY A 46 -4.43 -7.78 -8.89
N PHE A 47 -5.15 -8.57 -9.68
CA PHE A 47 -6.45 -8.19 -10.22
C PHE A 47 -7.37 -9.42 -10.33
N ASN A 48 -8.58 -9.31 -9.80
CA ASN A 48 -9.61 -10.33 -9.91
C ASN A 48 -10.44 -10.11 -11.17
N LEU A 49 -10.17 -10.89 -12.22
CA LEU A 49 -10.89 -10.78 -13.51
C LEU A 49 -12.39 -11.05 -13.40
N ASN A 50 -12.82 -11.94 -12.50
CA ASN A 50 -14.23 -12.29 -12.35
C ASN A 50 -15.06 -11.17 -11.70
N ARG A 51 -14.42 -10.36 -10.85
CA ARG A 51 -15.04 -9.23 -10.17
C ARG A 51 -14.71 -7.88 -10.81
N ASN A 52 -13.75 -7.86 -11.73
CA ASN A 52 -13.18 -6.66 -12.31
C ASN A 52 -12.67 -5.70 -11.21
N GLU A 53 -11.92 -6.23 -10.25
CA GLU A 53 -11.47 -5.52 -9.04
C GLU A 53 -9.96 -5.72 -8.81
N ALA A 54 -9.24 -4.65 -8.48
CA ALA A 54 -7.86 -4.75 -8.02
C ALA A 54 -7.78 -5.43 -6.64
N THR A 55 -6.77 -6.28 -6.43
CA THR A 55 -6.45 -6.89 -5.13
C THR A 55 -5.17 -6.28 -4.60
N GLY A 56 -5.09 -6.09 -3.28
CA GLY A 56 -3.96 -5.40 -2.67
C GLY A 56 -4.29 -4.96 -1.25
N ASN A 57 -3.39 -4.19 -0.67
CA ASN A 57 -3.57 -3.64 0.66
C ASN A 57 -3.54 -2.12 0.62
N TRP A 58 -4.36 -1.48 1.46
CA TRP A 58 -4.22 -0.06 1.78
C TRP A 58 -3.31 0.10 2.97
N ILE A 59 -2.36 1.04 2.90
CA ILE A 59 -1.48 1.39 4.00
C ILE A 59 -1.58 2.88 4.27
N ALA A 60 -1.70 3.23 5.54
CA ALA A 60 -1.59 4.61 5.98
C ALA A 60 -0.78 4.67 7.26
N CYS A 61 0.08 5.67 7.36
CA CYS A 61 0.81 6.01 8.57
C CYS A 61 0.57 7.47 8.93
N ARG A 62 0.59 7.77 10.22
CA ARG A 62 0.61 9.13 10.74
C ARG A 62 1.50 9.18 11.98
N PRO A 63 2.13 10.33 12.26
CA PRO A 63 2.86 10.48 13.49
C PRO A 63 1.90 10.41 14.67
N GLU A 64 2.24 9.59 15.65
CA GLU A 64 1.58 9.60 16.95
C GLU A 64 2.49 10.39 17.88
N LEU A 65 1.96 11.40 18.59
CA LEU A 65 2.76 12.18 19.56
C LEU A 65 3.16 11.36 20.81
N SER A 66 2.81 10.08 20.83
CA SER A 66 3.25 9.15 21.87
C SER A 66 4.69 8.69 21.60
N GLU A 67 5.44 8.41 22.66
CA GLU A 67 6.80 7.86 22.53
C GLU A 67 6.84 6.44 21.96
N ASN A 68 5.67 5.83 21.67
CA ASN A 68 5.56 4.41 21.35
C ASN A 68 5.67 4.07 19.85
N GLY A 69 5.81 5.08 18.97
CA GLY A 69 5.96 4.88 17.52
C GLY A 69 4.91 5.60 16.68
N ASP A 70 5.11 5.61 15.37
CA ASP A 70 4.14 6.13 14.39
C ASP A 70 2.96 5.17 14.27
N TRP A 71 1.73 5.67 14.30
CA TRP A 71 0.57 4.81 14.06
C TRP A 71 0.53 4.44 12.58
N CYS A 72 0.46 3.14 12.28
CA CYS A 72 0.16 2.66 10.94
C CYS A 72 -0.99 1.66 10.96
N ARG A 73 -1.75 1.67 9.87
CA ARG A 73 -2.83 0.71 9.59
C ARG A 73 -2.64 0.14 8.20
N VAL A 74 -2.79 -1.18 8.11
CA VAL A 74 -2.83 -1.96 6.88
C VAL A 74 -4.20 -2.62 6.79
N THR A 75 -4.91 -2.42 5.68
CA THR A 75 -6.19 -3.07 5.41
C THR A 75 -6.15 -3.81 4.09
N ASP A 76 -7.04 -4.78 3.89
CA ASP A 76 -7.30 -5.34 2.57
C ASP A 76 -7.95 -4.30 1.64
N GLN A 77 -8.22 -4.67 0.38
CA GLN A 77 -8.84 -3.79 -0.62
C GLN A 77 -10.27 -3.34 -0.27
N LYS A 78 -10.91 -3.99 0.71
CA LYS A 78 -12.27 -3.67 1.18
C LYS A 78 -12.28 -2.84 2.46
N GLY A 79 -11.12 -2.62 3.07
CA GLY A 79 -10.99 -1.91 4.35
C GLY A 79 -10.99 -2.81 5.58
N THR A 80 -10.96 -4.14 5.43
CA THR A 80 -10.79 -5.05 6.58
C THR A 80 -9.39 -4.85 7.16
N VAL A 81 -9.28 -4.51 8.44
CA VAL A 81 -7.99 -4.32 9.10
C VAL A 81 -7.23 -5.64 9.14
N VAL A 82 -6.05 -5.66 8.52
CA VAL A 82 -5.09 -6.77 8.54
C VAL A 82 -4.08 -6.54 9.66
N PHE A 83 -3.61 -5.29 9.80
CA PHE A 83 -2.69 -4.91 10.86
C PHE A 83 -2.97 -3.48 11.31
N GLN A 84 -2.81 -3.21 12.61
CA GLN A 84 -2.83 -1.85 13.15
C GLN A 84 -1.99 -1.80 14.41
N GLY A 85 -1.12 -0.81 14.50
CA GLY A 85 -0.30 -0.63 15.69
C GLY A 85 0.68 0.52 15.55
N ASN A 86 1.62 0.58 16.49
CA ASN A 86 2.73 1.53 16.44
C ASN A 86 3.90 0.92 15.68
N PHE A 87 4.55 1.76 14.88
CA PHE A 87 5.67 1.40 14.03
C PHE A 87 6.86 2.29 14.33
N LEU A 88 8.04 1.73 14.19
CA LEU A 88 9.30 2.46 14.32
C LEU A 88 10.21 2.13 13.16
N PRO A 89 11.12 3.04 12.77
CA PRO A 89 12.23 2.70 11.89
C PRO A 89 12.98 1.51 12.48
N VAL A 90 13.31 0.51 11.67
CA VAL A 90 13.99 -0.68 12.19
C VAL A 90 15.33 -0.34 12.86
N ASP A 91 16.03 0.63 12.30
CA ASP A 91 17.34 1.14 12.72
C ASP A 91 17.27 2.23 13.82
N SER A 92 16.07 2.63 14.28
CA SER A 92 15.91 3.73 15.23
C SER A 92 14.74 3.55 16.20
N ASN A 93 14.91 4.03 17.44
CA ASN A 93 13.83 4.11 18.43
C ASN A 93 13.07 5.45 18.36
N ARG A 94 13.21 6.21 17.27
CA ARG A 94 12.58 7.53 17.12
C ARG A 94 11.54 7.47 16.02
N VAL A 95 10.39 8.06 16.29
CA VAL A 95 9.34 8.32 15.31
C VAL A 95 9.88 9.10 14.12
N VAL A 96 9.28 8.88 12.95
CA VAL A 96 9.62 9.60 11.73
C VAL A 96 8.85 10.92 11.70
N PRO A 97 9.51 12.06 11.42
CA PRO A 97 8.80 13.32 11.25
C PRO A 97 7.70 13.21 10.18
N SER A 98 6.57 13.91 10.36
CA SER A 98 5.44 13.84 9.42
C SER A 98 5.82 14.11 7.96
N SER A 99 6.81 15.00 7.74
CA SER A 99 7.32 15.34 6.41
C SER A 99 8.03 14.18 5.72
N GLU A 100 8.52 13.20 6.49
CA GLU A 100 9.27 12.03 6.03
C GLU A 100 8.41 10.75 5.98
N LEU A 101 7.18 10.77 6.55
CA LEU A 101 6.21 9.66 6.52
C LEU A 101 5.50 9.54 5.16
N GLN A 102 6.28 9.37 4.10
CA GLN A 102 5.78 9.14 2.75
C GLN A 102 6.02 7.67 2.37
N ILE A 103 4.96 6.91 2.15
CA ILE A 103 5.05 5.47 1.85
C ILE A 103 5.61 5.26 0.42
N ALA A 104 6.74 4.56 0.31
CA ALA A 104 7.34 4.19 -0.98
C ALA A 104 6.50 3.12 -1.70
N THR A 105 6.56 3.09 -3.04
CA THR A 105 5.90 2.02 -3.81
C THR A 105 6.86 0.85 -3.82
N VAL A 106 6.41 -0.29 -3.32
CA VAL A 106 7.22 -1.50 -3.26
C VAL A 106 6.44 -2.66 -3.84
N ASP A 107 7.15 -3.71 -4.21
CA ASP A 107 6.52 -4.98 -4.55
C ASP A 107 5.68 -5.46 -3.34
N PRO A 108 4.36 -5.67 -3.49
CA PRO A 108 3.47 -6.08 -2.41
C PRO A 108 3.89 -7.40 -1.75
N GLU A 109 4.61 -8.28 -2.45
CA GLU A 109 5.15 -9.51 -1.87
C GLU A 109 6.23 -9.24 -0.81
N LYS A 110 6.93 -8.10 -0.93
CA LYS A 110 7.98 -7.67 0.00
C LYS A 110 7.42 -6.98 1.24
N MET A 111 6.14 -6.61 1.25
CA MET A 111 5.51 -5.95 2.38
C MET A 111 5.39 -6.86 3.62
N TRP A 112 5.62 -8.16 3.52
CA TRP A 112 5.39 -9.08 4.63
C TRP A 112 6.64 -9.88 4.97
N VAL A 113 6.98 -9.91 6.25
CA VAL A 113 8.03 -10.78 6.78
C VAL A 113 7.51 -11.60 7.95
N LYS A 114 8.22 -12.66 8.31
CA LYS A 114 7.90 -13.40 9.52
C LYS A 114 8.30 -12.56 10.75
N GLY A 115 7.31 -12.20 11.57
CA GLY A 115 7.48 -11.48 12.82
C GLY A 115 8.16 -12.35 13.88
N PRO A 116 9.21 -11.88 14.55
CA PRO A 116 9.91 -12.63 15.58
C PRO A 116 9.10 -12.82 16.88
N VAL A 117 8.17 -11.92 17.23
CA VAL A 117 7.42 -12.00 18.49
C VAL A 117 6.27 -13.00 18.39
N GLU A 118 5.28 -12.71 17.55
CA GLU A 118 4.07 -13.53 17.39
C GLU A 118 4.24 -14.67 16.36
N GLN A 119 5.41 -14.78 15.72
CA GLN A 119 5.75 -15.79 14.70
C GLN A 119 4.86 -15.77 13.43
N GLY A 120 3.91 -14.85 13.34
CA GLY A 120 3.04 -14.61 12.19
C GLY A 120 3.62 -13.58 11.20
N PRO A 121 2.94 -13.34 10.06
CA PRO A 121 3.36 -12.30 9.12
C PRO A 121 3.15 -10.90 9.71
N VAL A 122 4.18 -10.06 9.61
CA VAL A 122 4.15 -8.65 10.03
C VAL A 122 4.49 -7.75 8.85
N PRO A 123 3.85 -6.57 8.75
CA PRO A 123 4.08 -5.67 7.64
C PRO A 123 5.41 -4.92 7.77
N VAL A 124 6.10 -4.75 6.65
CA VAL A 124 7.29 -3.93 6.46
C VAL A 124 6.90 -2.79 5.53
N ILE A 125 6.94 -1.57 6.03
CA ILE A 125 6.51 -0.38 5.30
C ILE A 125 7.75 0.43 4.93
N SER A 126 8.12 0.40 3.65
CA SER A 126 9.20 1.22 3.13
C SER A 126 8.73 2.66 2.94
N LEU A 127 9.56 3.62 3.33
CA LEU A 127 9.32 5.04 3.14
C LEU A 127 10.16 5.57 1.97
N ALA A 128 9.71 6.66 1.35
CA ALA A 128 10.34 7.28 0.18
C ALA A 128 11.76 7.80 0.48
N ASN A 129 12.07 8.08 1.74
CA ASN A 129 13.41 8.46 2.19
C ASN A 129 14.35 7.25 2.44
N GLY A 130 13.92 6.03 2.12
CA GLY A 130 14.69 4.80 2.31
C GLY A 130 14.61 4.21 3.72
N LYS A 131 13.91 4.84 4.66
CA LYS A 131 13.66 4.23 5.97
C LYS A 131 12.63 3.12 5.86
N VAL A 132 12.69 2.18 6.80
CA VAL A 132 11.81 1.02 6.84
C VAL A 132 11.14 0.97 8.20
N LEU A 133 9.82 1.06 8.19
CA LEU A 133 8.99 0.95 9.38
C LEU A 133 8.56 -0.50 9.60
N VAL A 134 8.65 -0.95 10.84
CA VAL A 134 8.19 -2.27 11.31
C VAL A 134 7.39 -2.10 12.60
N PRO A 135 6.54 -3.06 13.01
CA PRO A 135 5.85 -2.99 14.28
C PRO A 135 6.84 -2.78 15.43
N ALA A 136 6.52 -1.87 16.34
CA ALA A 136 7.41 -1.47 17.43
C ALA A 136 7.83 -2.66 18.32
N GLU A 137 6.94 -3.65 18.48
CA GLU A 137 7.18 -4.87 19.24
C GLU A 137 8.21 -5.81 18.58
N ASP A 138 8.25 -5.86 17.25
CA ASP A 138 9.17 -6.71 16.49
C ASP A 138 10.50 -6.02 16.16
N ARG A 139 10.56 -4.69 16.30
CA ARG A 139 11.66 -3.84 15.81
C ARG A 139 13.04 -4.32 16.25
N THR A 140 13.26 -4.56 17.53
CA THR A 140 14.58 -4.96 18.06
C THR A 140 15.03 -6.29 17.45
N ALA A 141 14.15 -7.29 17.45
CA ALA A 141 14.48 -8.62 16.94
C ALA A 141 14.64 -8.64 15.41
N LEU A 142 13.86 -7.84 14.67
CA LEU A 142 14.05 -7.66 13.23
C LEU A 142 15.36 -6.96 12.91
N ASN A 143 15.73 -5.92 13.67
CA ASN A 143 17.00 -5.23 13.50
C ASN A 143 18.19 -6.18 13.72
N ASP A 144 18.18 -6.95 14.82
CA ASP A 144 19.27 -7.90 15.11
C ASP A 144 19.36 -9.01 14.05
N ARG A 145 18.21 -9.48 13.56
CA ARG A 145 18.12 -10.47 12.47
C ARG A 145 18.71 -9.93 11.17
N TRP A 146 18.34 -8.71 10.79
CA TRP A 146 18.79 -8.08 9.55
C TRP A 146 20.23 -7.56 9.59
N LEU A 147 20.75 -7.26 10.78
CA LEU A 147 22.19 -7.06 10.97
C LEU A 147 22.99 -8.36 10.79
N SER A 148 22.39 -9.51 11.13
CA SER A 148 23.01 -10.83 10.98
C SER A 148 22.83 -11.43 9.58
N ASP A 149 21.74 -11.10 8.90
CA ASP A 149 21.44 -11.47 7.51
C ASP A 149 21.00 -10.23 6.69
N PRO A 150 21.96 -9.45 6.18
CA PRO A 150 21.67 -8.27 5.36
C PRO A 150 20.97 -8.60 4.03
N GLU A 151 21.07 -9.82 3.53
CA GLU A 151 20.41 -10.23 2.29
C GLU A 151 18.91 -10.48 2.52
N GLU A 152 18.50 -10.91 3.71
CA GLU A 152 17.10 -10.90 4.11
C GLU A 152 16.53 -9.47 4.10
N TYR A 153 17.24 -8.50 4.67
CA TYR A 153 16.82 -7.10 4.68
C TYR A 153 16.58 -6.55 3.28
N LYS A 154 17.53 -6.76 2.36
CA LYS A 154 17.41 -6.31 0.95
C LYS A 154 16.20 -6.93 0.27
N ARG A 155 15.97 -8.23 0.46
CA ARG A 155 14.79 -8.94 -0.09
C ARG A 155 13.48 -8.40 0.49
N ALA A 156 13.43 -8.17 1.80
CA ALA A 156 12.24 -7.69 2.51
C ALA A 156 11.89 -6.23 2.22
N THR A 157 12.87 -5.40 1.86
CA THR A 157 12.65 -3.95 1.67
C THR A 157 12.65 -3.54 0.21
N GLY A 158 13.01 -4.46 -0.68
CA GLY A 158 13.23 -4.15 -2.08
C GLY A 158 14.44 -3.25 -2.32
N GLN A 159 15.31 -3.06 -1.31
CA GLN A 159 16.54 -2.29 -1.40
C GLN A 159 17.69 -3.16 -1.94
N ALA A 160 17.60 -3.62 -3.20
CA ALA A 160 18.70 -4.12 -4.07
C ALA A 160 18.08 -4.58 -5.41
N GLU A 161 18.60 -4.32 -6.61
CA GLU A 161 19.91 -3.79 -7.07
C GLU A 161 19.86 -2.35 -7.62
#